data_AF-S8BU73-F1
#
_entry.id   AF-S8BU73-F1
#
_cell.length_a   1.000
_cell.length_b   1.000
_cell.length_c   1.000
_cell.angle_alpha   90.00
_cell.angle_beta   90.00
_cell.angle_gamma   90.00
#
_symmetry.space_group_name_H-M   'P 1'
#
loop_
_entity.id
_entity.type
_entity.pdbx_description
1 polymer ?
#
loop_
_entity_poly.entity_id
_entity_poly.type
_entity_poly.pdbx_seq_one_letter_code
_entity_poly.pdbx_strand_id
1 'polypeptide(L)'
;EYSPGFFDDVFLKIFRSKIAEKGGWDSEKAGYAGLIDDAHRLLIGRSKSEASEISVRIIASLFPPLLLQLFKKHISSIAGGKLAAEMSARVTAASCQWLMGTCSVNPVDISEGSSWSSGVSVERCKYLEESKCVGVCINTCKIPTQ
;
A
#
# COMPACT_ATOMS: atom_id res chain seq x y z
N GLU A 1 -4.41 -17.22 -9.50
CA GLU A 1 -3.35 -16.94 -8.50
C GLU A 1 -2.29 -16.08 -9.18
N TYR A 2 -1.82 -15.01 -8.53
CA TYR A 2 -0.83 -14.10 -9.12
C TYR A 2 0.53 -14.81 -9.26
N SER A 3 1.21 -14.60 -10.39
CA SER A 3 2.55 -15.17 -10.64
C SER A 3 3.62 -14.16 -10.20
N PRO A 4 4.58 -14.54 -9.35
CA PRO A 4 5.62 -13.63 -8.88
C PRO A 4 6.42 -13.00 -10.03
N GLY A 5 6.51 -11.68 -10.03
CA GLY A 5 7.35 -10.89 -10.92
C GLY A 5 8.81 -10.82 -10.46
N PHE A 6 9.68 -10.37 -11.35
CA PHE A 6 11.13 -10.30 -11.11
C PHE A 6 11.53 -9.42 -9.91
N PHE A 7 10.77 -8.36 -9.63
CA PHE A 7 11.07 -7.40 -8.56
C PHE A 7 10.34 -7.67 -7.24
N ASP A 8 9.49 -8.68 -7.18
CA ASP A 8 8.58 -8.90 -6.05
C ASP A 8 9.33 -9.17 -4.75
N ASP A 9 10.38 -10.00 -4.80
CA ASP A 9 11.23 -10.27 -3.65
C ASP A 9 11.99 -9.02 -3.19
N VAL A 10 12.36 -8.14 -4.12
CA VAL A 10 13.03 -6.88 -3.80
C VAL A 10 12.05 -5.95 -3.10
N PHE A 11 10.84 -5.78 -3.63
CA PHE A 11 9.80 -4.95 -3.01
C PHE A 11 9.39 -5.48 -1.64
N LEU A 12 9.21 -6.80 -1.50
CA LEU A 12 8.93 -7.43 -0.22
C LEU A 12 10.02 -7.14 0.80
N LYS A 13 11.30 -7.33 0.44
CA LYS A 13 12.43 -7.06 1.35
C LYS A 13 12.51 -5.59 1.76
N ILE A 14 12.35 -4.66 0.81
CA ILE A 14 12.37 -3.22 1.09
C ILE A 14 11.21 -2.85 2.02
N PHE A 15 9.98 -3.27 1.68
CA PHE A 15 8.80 -2.93 2.47
C PHE A 15 8.91 -3.46 3.90
N ARG A 16 9.30 -4.72 4.04
CA ARG A 16 9.49 -5.34 5.34
C ARG A 16 10.58 -4.64 6.15
N SER A 17 11.72 -4.30 5.53
CA SER A 17 12.77 -3.52 6.19
C SER A 17 12.27 -2.17 6.72
N LYS A 18 11.39 -1.49 5.97
CA LYS A 18 10.78 -0.22 6.42
C LYS A 18 9.78 -0.40 7.55
N ILE A 19 9.02 -1.50 7.58
CA ILE A 19 8.18 -1.83 8.72
C ILE A 19 9.05 -2.09 9.95
N ALA A 20 10.13 -2.87 9.82
CA ALA A 20 11.01 -3.18 10.94
C ALA A 20 11.67 -1.92 11.52
N GLU A 21 12.22 -1.07 10.65
CA GLU A 21 12.87 0.21 10.99
C GLU A 21 11.94 1.11 11.83
N LYS A 22 10.65 1.22 11.46
CA LYS A 22 9.71 2.15 12.10
C LYS A 22 8.83 1.51 13.17
N GLY A 23 8.60 0.21 13.07
CA GLY A 23 7.84 -0.60 14.01
C GLY A 23 8.64 -1.01 15.23
N GLY A 24 9.97 -1.00 15.13
CA GLY A 24 10.91 -1.33 16.20
C GLY A 24 11.05 -2.82 16.45
N TRP A 25 10.69 -3.66 15.48
CA TRP A 25 10.72 -5.11 15.59
C TRP A 25 10.86 -5.74 14.21
N ASP A 26 11.66 -6.81 14.11
CA ASP A 26 11.88 -7.57 12.87
C ASP A 26 11.63 -9.06 13.15
N SER A 27 10.70 -9.67 12.42
CA SER A 27 10.35 -11.08 12.55
C SER A 27 11.50 -12.01 12.16
N GLU A 28 11.64 -13.15 12.84
CA GLU A 28 12.56 -14.20 12.40
C GLU A 28 12.02 -14.98 11.18
N LYS A 29 10.72 -14.88 10.88
CA LYS A 29 10.10 -15.59 9.76
C LYS A 29 10.59 -15.03 8.43
N ALA A 30 10.80 -15.90 7.46
CA ALA A 30 11.23 -15.49 6.12
C ALA A 30 10.05 -14.97 5.28
N GLY A 31 10.39 -14.16 4.26
CA GLY A 31 9.49 -13.77 3.19
C GLY A 31 8.19 -13.11 3.67
N TYR A 32 7.09 -13.46 3.01
CA TYR A 32 5.78 -12.86 3.23
C TYR A 32 5.21 -13.14 4.62
N ALA A 33 5.51 -14.31 5.19
CA ALA A 33 5.07 -14.65 6.54
C ALA A 33 5.70 -13.71 7.59
N GLY A 34 6.97 -13.34 7.41
CA GLY A 34 7.64 -12.34 8.25
C GLY A 34 7.00 -10.95 8.12
N LEU A 35 6.67 -10.53 6.90
CA LEU A 35 5.95 -9.28 6.66
C LEU A 35 4.61 -9.22 7.44
N ILE A 36 3.84 -10.31 7.41
CA ILE A 36 2.55 -10.36 8.12
C ILE A 36 2.74 -10.31 9.64
N ASP A 37 3.77 -10.98 10.15
CA ASP A 37 4.15 -10.94 11.56
C ASP A 37 4.53 -9.51 12.00
N ASP A 38 5.34 -8.82 11.18
CA ASP A 38 5.76 -7.44 11.42
C ASP A 38 4.56 -6.49 11.45
N ALA A 39 3.63 -6.67 10.51
CA ALA A 39 2.40 -5.90 10.45
C ALA A 39 1.46 -6.14 11.64
N HIS A 40 1.38 -7.36 12.17
CA HIS A 40 0.64 -7.63 13.40
C HIS A 40 1.26 -6.88 14.57
N ARG A 41 2.60 -6.90 14.66
CA ARG A 41 3.34 -6.25 15.74
C ARG A 41 3.17 -4.73 15.74
N LEU A 42 2.89 -4.11 14.59
CA LEU A 42 2.55 -2.68 14.52
C LEU A 42 1.30 -2.35 15.34
N LEU A 43 0.32 -3.26 15.45
CA LEU A 43 -0.92 -3.00 16.16
C LEU A 43 -0.83 -3.30 17.66
N ILE A 44 0.13 -4.11 18.10
CA ILE A 44 0.27 -4.49 19.50
C ILE A 44 0.73 -3.26 20.31
N GLY A 45 -0.04 -2.91 21.34
CA GLY A 45 0.27 -1.79 22.23
C GLY A 45 0.08 -0.41 21.60
N ARG A 46 -0.56 -0.31 20.41
CA ARG A 46 -0.86 0.95 19.73
C ARG A 46 -2.36 1.11 19.52
N SER A 47 -2.83 2.35 19.57
CA SER A 47 -4.16 2.70 19.08
C SER A 47 -4.24 2.58 17.55
N LYS A 48 -5.47 2.54 17.03
CA LYS A 48 -5.72 2.52 15.57
C LYS A 48 -5.12 3.73 14.86
N SER A 49 -5.21 4.90 15.48
CA SER A 49 -4.65 6.16 14.94
C SER A 49 -3.14 6.09 14.86
N GLU A 50 -2.47 5.66 15.94
CA GLU A 50 -1.01 5.54 15.97
C GLU A 50 -0.50 4.53 14.95
N ALA A 51 -1.17 3.36 14.84
CA ALA A 51 -0.83 2.35 13.84
C ALA A 51 -0.98 2.90 12.41
N SER A 52 -2.05 3.66 12.14
CA SER A 52 -2.27 4.30 10.83
C SER A 52 -1.21 5.36 10.52
N GLU A 53 -0.88 6.22 11.48
CA GLU A 53 0.11 7.28 11.31
C GLU A 53 1.54 6.73 11.09
N ILE A 54 1.91 5.67 11.80
CA ILE A 54 3.18 4.98 11.56
C ILE A 54 3.17 4.34 10.16
N SER A 55 2.05 3.73 9.76
CA SER A 55 1.93 3.10 8.44
C SER A 55 2.03 4.12 7.29
N VAL A 56 1.46 5.32 7.44
CA VAL A 56 1.66 6.42 6.49
C VAL A 56 3.15 6.76 6.35
N ARG A 57 3.88 6.84 7.46
CA ARG A 57 5.33 7.10 7.46
C ARG A 57 6.14 5.97 6.82
N ILE A 58 5.74 4.72 7.04
CA ILE A 58 6.35 3.54 6.40
C ILE A 58 6.18 3.63 4.89
N ILE A 59 4.94 3.78 4.41
CA ILE A 59 4.64 3.87 2.97
C ILE A 59 5.38 5.05 2.34
N ALA A 60 5.36 6.22 2.98
CA ALA A 60 6.08 7.40 2.48
C ALA A 60 7.59 7.15 2.36
N SER A 61 8.17 6.34 3.26
CA SER A 61 9.61 6.02 3.25
C SER A 61 10.04 5.01 2.18
N LEU A 62 9.09 4.42 1.44
CA LEU A 62 9.38 3.57 0.28
C LEU A 62 9.78 4.39 -0.95
N PHE A 63 9.41 5.67 -0.96
CA PHE A 63 9.68 6.56 -2.08
C PHE A 63 11.00 7.32 -1.86
N PRO A 64 11.79 7.56 -2.91
CA PRO A 64 12.95 8.44 -2.84
C PRO A 64 12.60 9.81 -2.24
N PRO A 65 13.56 10.47 -1.55
CA PRO A 65 13.37 11.82 -1.07
C PRO A 65 12.86 12.75 -2.19
N LEU A 66 11.98 13.68 -1.83
CA LEU A 66 11.34 14.65 -2.74
C LEU A 66 10.35 14.08 -3.76
N LEU A 67 10.33 12.78 -4.08
CA LEU A 67 9.42 12.25 -5.11
C LEU A 67 7.95 12.56 -4.80
N LEU A 68 7.52 12.29 -3.57
CA LEU A 68 6.14 12.60 -3.13
C LEU A 68 5.86 14.11 -3.11
N GLN A 69 6.86 14.93 -2.77
CA GLN A 69 6.72 16.39 -2.75
C GLN A 69 6.59 16.95 -4.18
N LEU A 70 7.40 16.45 -5.11
CA LEU A 70 7.36 16.81 -6.53
C LEU A 70 6.06 16.33 -7.17
N PHE A 71 5.62 15.11 -6.87
CA PHE A 71 4.32 14.60 -7.31
C PHE A 71 3.19 15.52 -6.84
N LYS A 72 3.18 15.87 -5.55
CA LYS A 72 2.18 16.79 -4.98
C LYS A 72 2.23 18.17 -5.63
N LYS A 73 3.42 18.71 -5.86
CA LYS A 73 3.61 20.05 -6.42
C LYS A 73 3.26 20.13 -7.91
N HIS A 74 3.62 19.11 -8.69
CA HIS A 74 3.57 19.17 -10.14
C HIS A 74 2.40 18.40 -10.75
N ILE A 75 1.91 17.34 -10.11
CA ILE A 75 0.92 16.43 -10.71
C ILE A 75 -0.44 16.51 -10.02
N SER A 76 -0.48 16.68 -8.69
CA SER A 76 -1.74 16.60 -7.93
C SER A 76 -2.79 17.65 -8.29
N SER A 77 -2.41 18.77 -8.91
CA SER A 77 -3.35 19.80 -9.38
C SER A 77 -3.70 19.69 -10.87
N ILE A 78 -3.00 18.87 -11.64
CA ILE A 78 -3.24 18.74 -13.09
C ILE A 78 -4.59 18.07 -13.33
N ALA A 79 -5.37 18.65 -14.25
CA ALA A 79 -6.70 18.15 -14.64
C ALA A 79 -7.63 17.93 -13.42
N GLY A 80 -7.58 18.82 -12.43
CA GLY A 80 -8.40 18.72 -11.22
C GLY A 80 -8.05 17.52 -10.33
N GLY A 81 -6.83 17.00 -10.44
CA GLY A 81 -6.36 15.81 -9.71
C GLY A 81 -6.62 14.49 -10.42
N LYS A 82 -7.33 14.49 -11.55
CA LYS A 82 -7.62 13.28 -12.34
C LYS A 82 -6.34 12.55 -12.74
N LEU A 83 -5.34 13.27 -13.25
CA LEU A 83 -4.08 12.66 -13.69
C LEU A 83 -3.37 11.95 -12.53
N ALA A 84 -3.29 12.60 -11.37
CA ALA A 84 -2.69 12.01 -10.19
C ALA A 84 -3.43 10.75 -9.74
N ALA A 85 -4.77 10.79 -9.72
CA ALA A 85 -5.60 9.66 -9.30
C ALA A 85 -5.43 8.44 -10.24
N GLU A 86 -5.49 8.65 -11.55
CA GLU A 86 -5.35 7.58 -12.55
C GLU A 86 -3.91 7.00 -12.56
N MET A 87 -2.89 7.85 -12.43
CA MET A 87 -1.50 7.39 -12.32
C MET A 87 -1.28 6.56 -11.07
N SER A 88 -1.76 7.00 -9.90
CA SER A 88 -1.63 6.27 -8.65
C SER A 88 -2.31 4.90 -8.72
N ALA A 89 -3.51 4.81 -9.31
CA ALA A 89 -4.22 3.55 -9.48
C ALA A 89 -3.44 2.58 -10.39
N ARG A 90 -2.92 3.06 -11.54
CA ARG A 90 -2.12 2.25 -12.46
C ARG A 90 -0.82 1.77 -11.85
N VAL A 91 -0.09 2.66 -11.17
CA VAL A 91 1.16 2.30 -10.49
C VAL A 91 0.86 1.25 -9.42
N THR A 92 -0.15 1.46 -8.58
CA THR A 92 -0.54 0.50 -7.54
C THR A 92 -0.90 -0.88 -8.13
N ALA A 93 -1.74 -0.91 -9.17
CA ALA A 93 -2.11 -2.15 -9.83
C ALA A 93 -0.91 -2.85 -10.51
N ALA A 94 0.10 -2.11 -10.95
CA ALA A 94 1.30 -2.68 -11.55
C ALA A 94 2.34 -3.15 -10.52
N SER A 95 2.53 -2.42 -9.41
CA SER A 95 3.65 -2.64 -8.48
C SER A 95 3.28 -3.32 -7.17
N CYS A 96 2.00 -3.44 -6.83
CA CYS A 96 1.57 -3.95 -5.52
C CYS A 96 0.89 -5.34 -5.57
N GLN A 97 0.94 -6.03 -6.70
CA GLN A 97 0.34 -7.37 -6.83
C GLN A 97 1.06 -8.44 -5.99
N TRP A 98 2.38 -8.29 -5.76
CA TRP A 98 3.12 -9.16 -4.83
C TRP A 98 2.57 -9.09 -3.40
N LEU A 99 1.99 -7.95 -3.01
CA LEU A 99 1.41 -7.67 -1.70
C LEU A 99 -0.06 -8.09 -1.65
N MET A 100 -0.85 -7.66 -2.63
CA MET A 100 -2.31 -7.82 -2.57
C MET A 100 -2.84 -9.00 -3.39
N GLY A 101 -2.10 -9.52 -4.36
CA GLY A 101 -2.61 -10.44 -5.38
C GLY A 101 -3.06 -9.72 -6.66
N THR A 102 -3.79 -10.40 -7.54
CA THR A 102 -4.22 -9.85 -8.83
C THR A 102 -5.00 -8.55 -8.65
N CYS A 103 -4.50 -7.48 -9.28
CA CYS A 103 -5.08 -6.15 -9.23
C CYS A 103 -5.44 -5.66 -10.63
N SER A 104 -6.57 -4.98 -10.76
CA SER A 104 -6.99 -4.30 -11.99
C SER A 104 -7.45 -2.88 -11.69
N VAL A 105 -7.30 -1.99 -12.66
CA VAL A 105 -7.80 -0.61 -12.54
C VAL A 105 -9.27 -0.59 -13.00
N ASN A 106 -10.13 0.04 -12.22
CA ASN A 106 -11.55 0.18 -12.51
C ASN A 106 -11.99 1.65 -12.50
N PRO A 107 -13.05 2.00 -13.23
CA PRO A 107 -13.64 3.33 -13.15
C PRO A 107 -14.27 3.58 -11.76
N VAL A 108 -14.19 4.82 -11.28
CA VAL A 108 -14.83 5.33 -10.06
C VAL A 108 -15.60 6.59 -10.41
N ASP A 109 -16.84 6.68 -9.94
CA ASP A 109 -17.72 7.83 -10.17
C ASP A 109 -17.38 8.96 -9.19
N ILE A 110 -17.11 10.15 -9.72
CA ILE A 110 -16.61 11.29 -8.93
C ILE A 110 -17.72 12.32 -8.69
N SER A 111 -18.62 12.50 -9.66
CA SER A 111 -19.88 13.27 -9.59
C SER A 111 -20.48 13.39 -11.00
N GLU A 112 -21.80 13.66 -11.08
CA GLU A 112 -22.59 14.01 -12.27
C GLU A 112 -22.08 13.41 -13.60
N GLY A 113 -22.09 12.08 -13.70
CA GLY A 113 -21.87 11.37 -14.96
C GLY A 113 -20.41 11.28 -15.44
N SER A 114 -19.43 11.76 -14.66
CA SER A 114 -18.01 11.58 -14.96
C SER A 114 -17.39 10.45 -14.15
N SER A 115 -16.67 9.56 -14.83
CA SER A 115 -15.93 8.44 -14.23
C SER A 115 -14.44 8.53 -14.55
N TRP A 116 -13.60 8.26 -13.56
CA TRP A 116 -12.13 8.27 -13.69
C TRP A 116 -11.59 6.87 -13.48
N SER A 117 -10.55 6.49 -14.24
CA SER A 117 -9.90 5.18 -14.12
C SER A 117 -8.93 5.18 -12.93
N SER A 118 -9.46 5.42 -11.74
CA SER A 118 -8.71 5.68 -10.51
C SER A 118 -9.00 4.68 -9.39
N GLY A 119 -9.88 3.71 -9.61
CA GLY A 119 -10.13 2.61 -8.67
C GLY A 119 -9.12 1.50 -8.86
N VAL A 120 -8.77 0.82 -7.77
CA VAL A 120 -8.01 -0.44 -7.80
C VAL A 120 -8.88 -1.54 -7.24
N SER A 121 -9.22 -2.49 -8.09
CA SER A 121 -9.94 -3.71 -7.72
C SER A 121 -8.94 -4.83 -7.49
N VAL A 122 -9.04 -5.47 -6.33
CA VAL A 122 -8.23 -6.64 -5.96
C VAL A 122 -9.14 -7.85 -5.95
N GLU A 123 -8.89 -8.84 -6.82
CA GLU A 123 -9.75 -10.02 -6.92
C GLU A 123 -9.79 -10.81 -5.61
N ARG A 124 -8.62 -11.03 -5.02
CA ARG A 124 -8.44 -11.77 -3.78
C ARG A 124 -7.23 -11.22 -3.02
N CYS A 125 -7.48 -10.55 -1.89
CA CYS A 125 -6.44 -9.82 -1.16
C CYS A 125 -5.58 -10.76 -0.29
N LYS A 126 -4.41 -11.16 -0.80
CA LYS A 126 -3.44 -12.01 -0.09
C LYS A 126 -3.06 -11.45 1.29
N TYR A 127 -2.86 -10.14 1.41
CA TYR A 127 -2.53 -9.49 2.68
C TYR A 127 -3.62 -9.66 3.75
N LEU A 128 -4.88 -9.54 3.36
CA LEU A 128 -6.00 -9.75 4.29
C LEU A 128 -6.13 -11.22 4.68
N GLU A 129 -5.97 -12.13 3.72
CA GLU A 129 -6.09 -13.58 3.96
C GLU A 129 -5.00 -14.12 4.88
N GLU A 130 -3.75 -13.73 4.66
CA GLU A 130 -2.63 -14.18 5.46
C GLU A 130 -2.62 -13.52 6.84
N SER A 131 -2.99 -12.23 6.94
CA SER A 131 -3.05 -11.54 8.23
C SER A 131 -4.21 -12.02 9.11
N LYS A 132 -5.29 -12.55 8.54
CA LYS A 132 -6.50 -13.01 9.26
C LYS A 132 -7.05 -11.97 10.24
N CYS A 133 -6.76 -10.69 10.01
CA CYS A 133 -7.11 -9.59 10.88
C CYS A 133 -7.45 -8.35 10.07
N VAL A 134 -8.74 -8.02 10.01
CA VAL A 134 -9.25 -6.82 9.33
C VAL A 134 -8.61 -5.55 9.91
N GLY A 135 -8.29 -5.55 11.21
CA GLY A 135 -7.61 -4.44 11.88
C GLY A 135 -6.23 -4.16 11.27
N VAL A 136 -5.45 -5.20 10.96
CA VAL A 136 -4.14 -5.05 10.31
C VAL A 136 -4.33 -4.44 8.93
N CYS A 137 -5.19 -5.03 8.10
CA CYS A 137 -5.48 -4.53 6.75
C CYS A 137 -5.94 -3.06 6.74
N ILE A 138 -6.86 -2.69 7.64
CA ILE A 138 -7.41 -1.32 7.71
C ILE A 138 -6.32 -0.31 8.10
N ASN A 139 -5.56 -0.59 9.17
CA ASN A 139 -4.66 0.39 9.75
C ASN A 139 -3.28 0.42 9.08
N THR A 140 -2.87 -0.65 8.38
CA THR A 140 -1.55 -0.68 7.72
C THR A 140 -1.59 -0.53 6.21
N CYS A 141 -2.76 -0.73 5.59
CA CYS A 141 -2.91 -0.66 4.14
C CYS A 141 -4.00 0.32 3.71
N LYS A 142 -5.25 0.10 4.13
CA LYS A 142 -6.40 0.86 3.61
C LYS A 142 -6.37 2.35 4.00
N ILE A 143 -6.45 2.67 5.29
CA ILE A 143 -6.49 4.07 5.76
C ILE A 143 -5.23 4.85 5.33
N PRO A 144 -4.01 4.30 5.43
CA PRO A 144 -2.81 5.02 5.02
C PRO A 144 -2.71 5.37 3.52
N THR A 145 -3.53 4.75 2.67
CA THR A 145 -3.48 4.93 1.21
C THR A 145 -4.71 5.65 0.64
N GLN A 146 -5.70 5.95 1.49
CA GLN A 146 -6.88 6.76 1.15
C GLN A 146 -6.57 8.25 1.32
#